data_AF-A0A3N5VWX2-F1
#
_entry.id   AF-A0A3N5VWX2-F1
#
_cell.length_a   1.000
_cell.length_b   1.000
_cell.length_c   1.000
_cell.angle_alpha   90.00
_cell.angle_beta   90.00
_cell.angle_gamma   90.00
#
_symmetry.space_group_name_H-M   'P 1'
#
loop_
_entity.id
_entity.type
_entity.pdbx_description
1 polymer ?
#
loop_
_entity_poly.entity_id
_entity_poly.type
_entity_poly.pdbx_seq_one_letter_code
_entity_poly.pdbx_strand_id
1 'polypeptide(L)' 'MKRKLLLASIVMLILSVLAASPALAAKDYSAEQYDVVVQVQTDGSLLVTETIRFRFEGGPFTYVFRELP' A
#
# COMPACT_ATOMS: atom_id res chain seq x y z
N MET A 1 43.28 -23.36 -4.23
CA MET A 1 41.88 -23.81 -4.46
C MET A 1 40.91 -23.28 -3.40
N LYS A 2 41.21 -23.42 -2.10
CA LYS A 2 40.36 -22.93 -0.99
C LYS A 2 39.97 -21.43 -1.08
N ARG A 3 40.90 -20.55 -1.48
CA ARG A 3 40.64 -19.09 -1.65
C ARG A 3 39.62 -18.77 -2.76
N LYS A 4 39.65 -19.53 -3.87
CA LYS A 4 38.68 -19.39 -4.97
C LYS A 4 37.30 -19.89 -4.54
N LEU A 5 37.26 -20.97 -3.75
CA LEU A 5 36.03 -21.49 -3.16
C LEU A 5 35.39 -20.45 -2.22
N LEU A 6 36.19 -19.84 -1.34
CA LEU A 6 35.74 -18.80 -0.42
C LEU A 6 35.16 -17.58 -1.15
N LEU A 7 35.84 -17.12 -2.21
CA LEU A 7 35.37 -16.03 -3.06
C LEU A 7 34.03 -16.38 -3.74
N ALA A 8 33.90 -17.60 -4.27
CA ALA A 8 32.65 -18.05 -4.86
C ALA A 8 31.51 -18.11 -3.84
N SER A 9 31.77 -18.60 -2.62
CA SER A 9 30.78 -18.62 -1.54
C SER A 9 30.35 -17.22 -1.11
N ILE A 10 31.27 -16.26 -1.04
CA ILE A 10 30.96 -14.86 -0.70
C ILE A 10 30.12 -14.22 -1.80
N VAL A 11 30.47 -14.42 -3.07
CA VAL A 11 29.69 -13.91 -4.20
C VAL A 11 28.28 -14.52 -4.20
N MET A 12 28.16 -15.81 -3.94
CA MET A 12 26.87 -16.50 -3.88
C MET A 12 26.02 -16.02 -2.70
N LEU A 13 26.63 -15.74 -1.56
CA LEU A 13 25.95 -15.15 -0.40
C LEU A 13 25.45 -13.73 -0.71
N ILE A 14 26.30 -12.89 -1.32
CA ILE A 14 25.93 -11.54 -1.74
C ILE A 14 24.75 -11.59 -2.72
N LEU A 15 24.81 -12.46 -3.73
CA LEU A 15 23.72 -12.65 -4.70
C LEU A 15 22.42 -13.12 -4.03
N SER A 16 22.49 -13.99 -3.03
CA SER A 16 21.31 -14.44 -2.29
C SER A 16 20.66 -13.34 -1.46
N VAL A 17 21.45 -12.42 -0.91
CA VAL A 17 20.95 -11.26 -0.15
C VAL A 17 20.35 -10.21 -1.10
N LEU A 18 20.95 -10.00 -2.28
CA LEU A 18 20.38 -9.11 -3.29
C LEU A 18 19.12 -9.68 -3.95
N ALA A 19 19.00 -11.01 -4.06
CA ALA A 19 17.78 -11.67 -4.56
C ALA A 19 16.67 -11.72 -3.49
N ALA A 20 17.03 -11.64 -2.21
CA ALA A 20 16.10 -11.38 -1.12
C ALA A 20 15.76 -9.90 -1.05
N SER A 21 15.27 -9.33 -2.15
CA SER A 21 14.44 -8.14 -2.06
C SER A 21 13.35 -8.50 -1.06
N PRO A 22 13.16 -7.76 0.05
CA PRO A 22 11.90 -7.90 0.74
C PRO A 22 10.86 -7.64 -0.34
N ALA A 23 9.89 -8.55 -0.46
CA ALA A 23 8.62 -8.21 -1.04
C ALA A 23 8.02 -7.14 -0.11
N LEU A 24 8.59 -5.93 -0.14
CA LEU A 24 7.89 -4.69 0.05
C LEU A 24 6.90 -4.70 -1.11
N ALA A 25 5.85 -5.51 -0.98
CA ALA A 25 4.63 -5.29 -1.75
C ALA A 25 4.39 -3.79 -1.63
N ALA A 26 4.47 -3.09 -2.76
CA ALA A 26 4.29 -1.66 -2.78
C ALA A 26 3.00 -1.41 -2.02
N LYS A 27 3.07 -0.62 -0.95
CA LYS A 27 1.88 -0.30 -0.18
C LYS A 27 0.93 0.40 -1.12
N ASP A 28 -0.21 -0.22 -1.37
CA ASP A 28 -1.21 0.33 -2.24
C ASP A 28 -2.56 0.29 -1.53
N TYR A 29 -3.37 1.30 -1.81
CA TYR A 29 -4.73 1.33 -1.35
C TYR A 29 -5.60 1.99 -2.40
N SER A 30 -6.80 1.44 -2.57
CA SER A 30 -7.78 1.97 -3.49
C SER A 30 -9.15 1.98 -2.83
N ALA A 31 -9.94 2.99 -3.15
CA ALA A 31 -11.35 3.00 -2.81
C ALA A 31 -12.10 2.19 -3.86
N GLU A 32 -12.63 1.04 -3.47
CA GLU A 32 -13.36 0.15 -4.37
C GLU A 32 -14.80 0.57 -4.57
N GLN A 33 -15.39 1.19 -3.54
CA GLN A 33 -16.79 1.57 -3.53
C GLN A 33 -16.99 2.86 -2.75
N TYR A 34 -17.80 3.74 -3.33
CA TYR A 34 -18.30 4.96 -2.72
C TYR A 34 -19.82 4.86 -2.64
N ASP A 35 -20.36 4.86 -1.43
CA ASP A 35 -21.77 5.04 -1.17
C ASP A 35 -21.95 6.42 -0.52
N VAL A 36 -22.66 7.31 -1.20
CA VAL A 36 -22.80 8.71 -0.82
C VAL A 36 -24.27 9.06 -0.80
N VAL A 37 -24.75 9.44 0.39
CA VAL A 37 -26.10 9.95 0.59
C VAL A 37 -26.02 11.45 0.83
N VAL A 38 -26.67 12.22 -0.04
CA VAL A 38 -26.75 13.68 0.08
C VAL A 38 -28.20 14.07 0.34
N GLN A 39 -28.44 14.82 1.41
CA GLN A 39 -29.75 15.33 1.77
C GLN A 39 -29.72 16.86 1.80
N VAL A 40 -30.50 17.48 0.92
CA VAL A 40 -30.70 18.93 0.92
C VAL A 40 -31.66 19.27 2.05
N GLN A 41 -31.21 20.13 2.95
CA GLN A 41 -32.01 20.62 4.07
C GLN A 41 -32.87 21.80 3.64
N THR A 42 -33.86 22.16 4.46
CA THR A 42 -34.81 23.24 4.15
C THR A 42 -34.16 24.62 4.06
N ASP A 43 -33.01 24.82 4.70
CA ASP A 43 -32.20 26.04 4.63
C ASP A 43 -31.18 26.04 3.47
N GLY A 44 -31.21 25.00 2.63
CA GLY A 44 -30.28 24.82 1.51
C GLY A 44 -28.93 24.22 1.90
N SER A 45 -28.69 23.93 3.18
CA SER A 45 -27.49 23.19 3.60
C SER A 45 -27.55 21.73 3.13
N LEU A 46 -26.40 21.07 3.05
CA LEU A 46 -26.28 19.67 2.64
C LEU A 46 -25.82 18.82 3.83
N LEU A 47 -26.61 17.81 4.18
CA LEU A 47 -26.16 16.73 5.04
C LEU A 47 -25.62 15.59 4.16
N VAL A 48 -24.31 15.36 4.22
CA VAL A 48 -23.63 14.34 3.43
C VAL A 48 -23.18 13.21 4.35
N THR A 49 -23.58 11.98 4.03
CA THR A 49 -23.11 10.76 4.71
C THR A 49 -22.41 9.88 3.68
N GLU A 50 -21.17 9.49 3.97
CA GLU A 50 -20.36 8.69 3.06
C GLU A 50 -19.93 7.37 3.73
N THR A 51 -20.09 6.27 3.00
CA THR A 51 -19.52 4.97 3.35
C THR A 51 -18.58 4.56 2.23
N ILE A 52 -17.28 4.48 2.53
CA ILE A 52 -16.24 4.17 1.55
C ILE A 52 -15.59 2.85 1.90
N ARG A 53 -15.50 1.92 0.94
CA ARG A 53 -14.77 0.67 1.11
C ARG A 53 -13.38 0.82 0.51
N PHE A 54 -12.36 0.75 1.35
CA PHE A 54 -10.95 0.72 0.92
C PHE A 54 -10.42 -0.71 0.89
N ARG A 55 -9.75 -1.07 -0.20
CA ARG A 55 -8.85 -2.23 -0.26
C ARG A 55 -7.45 -1.75 0.08
N PHE A 56 -6.79 -2.50 0.96
CA PHE A 56 -5.42 -2.27 1.38
C PHE A 56 -4.56 -3.46 0.95
N GLU A 57 -3.45 -3.19 0.27
CA GLU A 57 -2.50 -4.20 -0.18
C GLU A 57 -1.11 -3.90 0.39
N GLY A 58 -0.59 -4.83 1.19
CA GLY A 58 0.73 -4.77 1.80
C GLY A 58 0.81 -3.91 3.08
N GLY A 59 1.77 -4.25 3.96
CA GLY A 59 2.12 -3.49 5.16
C GLY A 59 0.99 -3.16 6.16
N PRO A 60 1.30 -2.44 7.24
CA PRO A 60 0.29 -1.81 8.08
C PRO A 60 -0.05 -0.40 7.55
N PHE A 61 -1.32 -0.03 7.65
CA PHE A 61 -1.87 1.30 7.36
C PHE A 61 -2.43 1.94 8.62
N THR A 62 -2.32 3.26 8.73
CA THR A 62 -2.88 4.06 9.85
C THR A 62 -3.88 5.11 9.37
N TYR A 63 -3.82 5.49 8.09
CA TYR A 63 -4.70 6.48 7.46
C TYR A 63 -4.65 6.35 5.93
N VAL A 64 -5.60 7.00 5.25
CA VAL A 64 -5.66 7.20 3.80
C VAL A 64 -5.94 8.68 3.53
N PHE A 65 -5.62 9.15 2.32
CA PHE A 65 -5.94 10.50 1.89
C PHE A 65 -6.94 10.48 0.73
N ARG A 66 -7.83 11.46 0.70
CA ARG A 66 -8.70 11.75 -0.44
C ARG A 66 -8.67 13.25 -0.71
N GLU A 67 -8.45 13.61 -1.96
CA GLU A 67 -8.65 14.97 -2.44
C GLU A 67 -10.11 15.15 -2.89
N LEU A 68 -10.70 16.28 -2.51
CA LEU A 68 -12.02 16.71 -2.94
C LEU A 68 -11.85 17.96 -3.81
N PRO A 69 -12.24 17.94 -5.10
CA PRO A 69 -12.16 19.11 -5.99
C PRO A 69 -13.24 20.15 -5.68
#